data_AF-A0A9Q5FNH2-F1
#
_entry.id   AF-A0A9Q5FNH2-F1
#
_cell.length_a   1.000
_cell.length_b   1.000
_cell.length_c   1.000
_cell.angle_alpha   90.00
_cell.angle_beta   90.00
_cell.angle_gamma   90.00
#
_symmetry.space_group_name_H-M   'P 1'
#
loop_
_entity.id
_entity.type
_entity.pdbx_description
1 polymer ?
#
loop_
_entity_poly.entity_id
_entity_poly.type
_entity_poly.pdbx_seq_one_letter_code
_entity_poly.pdbx_strand_id
1 'polypeptide(L)'
;MTISISSKTLSDYDANLAYNTASAFLRKSDLANYLIDQLEQQRVKLNIEVSTDPALANQDVSNNGAIVWNLHSNLTPGANLADVTALLNRIPAQQKPYITSLWTLMHLLALACQQLNNQLNFRDADATWPWLDEKVLSANDIENVVARELSDLPLPDEQNWNRLLNRT
;
A
#
# COMPACT_ATOMS: atom_id res chain seq x y z
N MET A 1 -4.79 3.37 -17.26
CA MET A 1 -5.17 1.98 -17.60
C MET A 1 -4.15 1.10 -16.92
N THR A 2 -4.43 0.19 -16.00
CA THR A 2 -5.54 0.05 -15.04
C THR A 2 -4.97 -0.91 -13.97
N ILE A 3 -4.87 -0.48 -12.71
CA ILE A 3 -4.61 -1.43 -11.62
C ILE A 3 -5.80 -2.40 -11.62
N SER A 4 -5.53 -3.67 -11.88
CA SER A 4 -6.57 -4.69 -12.00
C SER A 4 -6.77 -5.31 -10.64
N ILE A 5 -7.94 -5.07 -10.05
CA ILE A 5 -8.29 -5.60 -8.73
C ILE A 5 -9.09 -6.88 -8.96
N SER A 6 -8.64 -7.98 -8.36
CA SER A 6 -9.31 -9.27 -8.39
C SER A 6 -9.38 -9.85 -6.99
N SER A 7 -10.21 -10.88 -6.81
CA SER A 7 -10.33 -11.58 -5.54
C SER A 7 -10.94 -12.96 -5.77
N LYS A 8 -10.46 -13.94 -5.00
CA LYS A 8 -11.06 -15.29 -4.94
C LYS A 8 -11.99 -15.49 -3.74
N THR A 9 -11.96 -14.57 -2.76
CA THR A 9 -12.59 -14.73 -1.44
C THR A 9 -13.64 -13.68 -1.13
N LEU A 10 -13.55 -12.51 -1.78
CA LEU A 10 -14.52 -11.41 -1.79
C LEU A 10 -15.18 -11.27 -3.16
N SER A 11 -16.36 -10.63 -3.18
CA SER A 11 -16.97 -10.13 -4.42
C SER A 11 -16.11 -9.03 -5.06
N ASP A 12 -16.24 -8.84 -6.38
CA ASP A 12 -15.54 -7.77 -7.10
C ASP A 12 -15.81 -6.39 -6.48
N TYR A 13 -17.06 -6.13 -6.07
CA TYR A 13 -17.43 -4.88 -5.41
C TYR A 13 -16.67 -4.68 -4.09
N ASP A 14 -16.64 -5.70 -3.23
CA ASP A 14 -16.00 -5.61 -1.92
C ASP A 14 -14.46 -5.52 -2.03
N ALA A 15 -13.86 -6.22 -3.00
CA ALA A 15 -12.44 -6.11 -3.30
C ALA A 15 -12.05 -4.72 -3.80
N ASN A 16 -12.85 -4.14 -4.71
CA ASN A 16 -12.64 -2.77 -5.19
C ASN A 16 -12.86 -1.75 -4.07
N LEU A 17 -13.88 -1.92 -3.23
CA LEU A 17 -14.12 -1.05 -2.08
C LEU A 17 -12.95 -1.07 -1.11
N ALA A 18 -12.42 -2.25 -0.78
CA ALA A 18 -11.26 -2.40 0.09
C ALA A 18 -10.05 -1.64 -0.46
N TYR A 19 -9.70 -1.91 -1.72
CA TYR A 19 -8.58 -1.28 -2.38
C TYR A 19 -8.74 0.24 -2.49
N ASN A 20 -9.90 0.72 -2.96
CA ASN A 20 -10.15 2.14 -3.13
C ASN A 20 -10.14 2.91 -1.80
N THR A 21 -10.63 2.30 -0.71
CA THR A 21 -10.58 2.93 0.62
C THR A 21 -9.13 3.05 1.10
N ALA A 22 -8.34 1.97 0.95
CA ALA A 22 -6.94 1.96 1.37
C ALA A 22 -6.08 2.91 0.53
N SER A 23 -6.25 2.87 -0.79
CA SER A 23 -5.52 3.75 -1.72
C SER A 23 -5.89 5.22 -1.51
N ALA A 24 -7.16 5.55 -1.23
CA ALA A 24 -7.58 6.92 -0.93
C ALA A 24 -6.90 7.49 0.32
N PHE A 25 -6.67 6.68 1.36
CA PHE A 25 -5.91 7.13 2.53
C PHE A 25 -4.41 7.28 2.21
N LEU A 26 -3.81 6.31 1.51
CA LEU A 26 -2.40 6.38 1.12
C LEU A 26 -2.12 7.61 0.25
N ARG A 27 -3.01 7.91 -0.70
CA ARG A 27 -2.92 9.07 -1.60
C ARG A 27 -3.02 10.43 -0.89
N LYS A 28 -3.23 10.47 0.43
CA LYS A 28 -3.05 11.70 1.22
C LYS A 28 -1.57 12.05 1.45
N SER A 29 -0.65 11.09 1.28
CA SER A 29 0.79 11.36 1.17
C SER A 29 1.09 11.75 -0.26
N ASP A 30 1.81 12.85 -0.43
CA ASP A 30 2.20 13.34 -1.75
C ASP A 30 3.06 12.28 -2.46
N LEU A 31 3.97 11.61 -1.73
CA LEU A 31 4.83 10.57 -2.30
C LEU A 31 4.02 9.36 -2.73
N ALA A 32 3.15 8.84 -1.85
CA ALA A 32 2.32 7.69 -2.19
C ALA A 32 1.38 8.01 -3.35
N ASN A 33 0.82 9.22 -3.41
CA ASN A 33 -0.02 9.64 -4.53
C ASN A 33 0.75 9.61 -5.85
N TYR A 34 1.95 10.20 -5.88
CA TYR A 34 2.82 10.21 -7.05
C TYR A 34 3.19 8.78 -7.50
N LEU A 35 3.60 7.92 -6.56
CA LEU A 35 4.01 6.55 -6.88
C LEU A 35 2.86 5.71 -7.43
N ILE A 36 1.66 5.83 -6.85
CA ILE A 36 0.47 5.11 -7.35
C ILE A 36 0.10 5.64 -8.74
N ASP A 37 0.18 6.95 -8.99
CA ASP A 37 -0.05 7.51 -10.33
C ASP A 37 0.97 6.98 -11.35
N GLN A 38 2.25 6.85 -10.98
CA GLN A 38 3.25 6.24 -11.86
C GLN A 38 2.91 4.77 -12.16
N LEU A 39 2.49 3.99 -11.16
CA LEU A 39 2.06 2.60 -11.37
C LEU A 39 0.83 2.52 -12.29
N GLU A 40 -0.10 3.47 -12.22
CA GLU A 40 -1.32 3.51 -13.03
C GLU A 40 -1.11 4.03 -14.48
N GLN A 41 -0.12 4.91 -14.66
CA GLN A 41 0.22 5.51 -15.95
C GLN A 41 1.07 4.59 -16.81
N GLN A 42 1.93 3.76 -16.20
CA GLN A 42 2.78 2.84 -16.92
C GLN A 42 1.96 1.64 -17.43
N ARG A 43 2.26 1.16 -18.65
CA ARG A 43 1.55 0.00 -19.27
C ARG A 43 1.82 -1.34 -18.57
N VAL A 44 2.44 -1.32 -17.40
CA VAL A 44 2.70 -2.51 -16.59
C VAL A 44 1.37 -2.90 -15.94
N LYS A 45 0.90 -4.12 -16.21
CA LYS A 45 -0.32 -4.62 -15.56
C LYS A 45 0.02 -4.93 -14.10
N LEU A 46 -0.35 -4.02 -13.19
CA LEU A 46 -0.38 -4.32 -11.77
C LEU A 46 -1.69 -5.04 -11.45
N ASN A 47 -1.60 -6.32 -11.09
CA ASN A 47 -2.71 -7.12 -10.63
C ASN A 47 -2.65 -7.19 -9.11
N ILE A 48 -3.72 -6.76 -8.44
CA ILE A 48 -3.86 -6.83 -6.99
C ILE A 48 -4.96 -7.83 -6.67
N GLU A 49 -4.57 -9.00 -6.16
CA GLU A 49 -5.50 -9.97 -5.60
C GLU A 49 -5.77 -9.59 -4.14
N VAL A 50 -6.99 -9.14 -3.86
CA VAL A 50 -7.46 -8.89 -2.50
C VAL A 50 -7.96 -10.21 -1.93
N SER A 51 -7.49 -10.57 -0.73
CA SER A 51 -7.84 -11.84 -0.11
C SER A 51 -8.24 -11.72 1.36
N THR A 52 -9.20 -12.53 1.79
CA THR A 52 -9.52 -12.82 3.20
C THR A 52 -9.11 -14.23 3.62
N ASP A 53 -8.37 -14.98 2.79
CA ASP A 53 -7.89 -16.32 3.16
C ASP A 53 -6.82 -16.21 4.26
N PRO A 54 -7.05 -16.70 5.49
CA PRO A 54 -6.07 -16.59 6.57
C PRO A 54 -4.72 -17.26 6.24
N ALA A 55 -4.68 -18.23 5.33
CA ALA A 55 -3.44 -18.90 4.93
C ALA A 55 -2.50 -17.98 4.14
N LEU A 56 -3.03 -16.93 3.52
CA LEU A 56 -2.29 -15.94 2.72
C LEU A 56 -1.94 -14.68 3.53
N ALA A 57 -2.32 -14.60 4.80
CA ALA A 57 -1.99 -13.46 5.66
C ALA A 57 -0.47 -13.29 5.79
N ASN A 58 0.01 -12.04 5.75
CA ASN A 58 1.41 -11.69 5.97
C ASN A 58 2.41 -12.28 4.95
N GLN A 59 1.96 -12.66 3.76
CA GLN A 59 2.86 -13.09 2.69
C GLN A 59 3.26 -11.89 1.82
N ASP A 60 4.56 -11.62 1.72
CA ASP A 60 5.11 -10.59 0.85
C ASP A 60 5.22 -11.11 -0.60
N VAL A 61 4.11 -11.05 -1.34
CA VAL A 61 4.05 -11.60 -2.71
C VAL A 61 4.00 -10.53 -3.80
N SER A 62 4.68 -9.40 -3.59
CA SER A 62 4.94 -8.44 -4.68
C SER A 62 5.97 -9.04 -5.63
N ASN A 63 5.57 -9.36 -6.87
CA ASN A 63 6.44 -9.91 -7.91
C ASN A 63 6.07 -9.39 -9.28
N ASN A 64 6.90 -8.50 -9.85
CA ASN A 64 6.83 -8.06 -11.24
C ASN A 64 5.42 -7.62 -11.69
N GLY A 65 4.70 -6.89 -10.84
CA GLY A 65 3.35 -6.42 -11.12
C GLY A 65 2.23 -7.38 -10.68
N ALA A 66 2.51 -8.46 -9.96
CA ALA A 66 1.51 -9.20 -9.20
C ALA A 66 1.66 -8.89 -7.71
N ILE A 67 0.55 -8.57 -7.05
CA ILE A 67 0.45 -8.34 -5.60
C ILE A 67 -0.72 -9.19 -5.09
N VAL A 68 -0.53 -9.92 -4.00
CA VAL A 68 -1.64 -10.42 -3.18
C VAL A 68 -1.63 -9.63 -1.89
N TRP A 69 -2.73 -8.93 -1.64
CA TRP A 69 -2.94 -8.18 -0.42
C TRP A 69 -4.01 -8.84 0.41
N ASN A 70 -3.59 -9.37 1.56
CA ASN A 70 -4.49 -10.04 2.46
C ASN A 70 -4.97 -9.10 3.58
N LEU A 71 -6.30 -9.04 3.73
CA LEU A 71 -7.01 -8.20 4.70
C LEU A 71 -6.75 -8.60 6.16
N HIS A 72 -6.29 -9.82 6.42
CA HIS A 72 -5.87 -10.29 7.75
C HIS A 72 -4.39 -10.02 8.05
N SER A 73 -3.64 -9.42 7.12
CA SER A 73 -2.22 -9.10 7.35
C SER A 73 -2.08 -8.09 8.48
N ASN A 74 -1.20 -8.40 9.43
CA ASN A 74 -0.96 -7.65 10.65
C ASN A 74 0.54 -7.50 10.96
N LEU A 75 1.42 -8.00 10.09
CA LEU A 75 2.84 -7.70 10.18
C LEU A 75 3.11 -6.33 9.59
N THR A 76 3.92 -5.55 10.32
CA THR A 76 4.54 -4.34 9.81
C THR A 76 5.77 -4.74 9.02
N PRO A 77 5.81 -4.49 7.71
CA PRO A 77 6.99 -4.77 6.92
C PRO A 77 8.09 -3.72 7.19
N GLY A 78 9.34 -4.09 6.92
CA GLY A 78 10.51 -3.23 7.16
C GLY A 78 11.06 -3.28 8.60
N ALA A 79 12.37 -3.44 8.75
CA ALA A 79 13.01 -3.48 10.06
C ALA A 79 13.25 -2.05 10.60
N ASN A 80 12.71 -1.74 11.78
CA ASN A 80 13.03 -0.55 12.59
C ASN A 80 12.88 0.81 11.89
N LEU A 81 11.82 0.98 11.09
CA LEU A 81 11.50 2.28 10.49
C LEU A 81 10.83 3.20 11.54
N ALA A 82 11.49 4.30 11.89
CA ALA A 82 11.08 5.15 13.00
C ALA A 82 9.74 5.86 12.73
N ASP A 83 9.55 6.40 11.52
CA ASP A 83 8.32 7.12 11.17
C ASP A 83 7.13 6.14 11.04
N VAL A 84 7.37 4.94 10.50
CA VAL A 84 6.38 3.85 10.47
C VAL A 84 5.98 3.44 11.88
N THR A 85 6.96 3.25 12.76
CA THR A 85 6.73 2.88 14.16
C THR A 85 5.89 3.95 14.86
N ALA A 86 6.20 5.23 14.64
CA ALA A 86 5.45 6.36 15.20
C ALA A 86 4.01 6.39 14.68
N LEU A 87 3.81 6.24 13.36
CA LEU A 87 2.49 6.16 12.72
C LEU A 87 1.68 5.01 13.30
N LEU A 88 2.28 3.84 13.49
CA LEU A 88 1.57 2.66 13.98
C LEU A 88 1.23 2.74 15.48
N ASN A 89 2.05 3.44 16.26
CA ASN A 89 1.84 3.61 17.69
C ASN A 89 0.70 4.59 18.02
N ARG A 90 0.39 5.55 17.14
CA ARG A 90 -0.74 6.49 17.36
C ARG A 90 -2.12 5.89 17.06
N ILE A 91 -2.21 4.70 16.47
CA ILE A 91 -3.48 4.12 16.03
C ILE A 91 -4.26 3.56 17.22
N PRO A 92 -5.55 3.94 17.39
CA PRO A 92 -6.41 3.33 18.39
C PRO A 92 -6.53 1.81 18.21
N ALA A 93 -6.59 1.05 19.30
CA ALA A 93 -6.64 -0.42 19.27
C ALA A 93 -7.74 -0.98 18.34
N GLN A 94 -8.88 -0.31 18.28
CA GLN A 94 -10.03 -0.69 17.43
C GLN A 94 -9.73 -0.57 15.93
N GLN A 95 -8.86 0.36 15.52
CA GLN A 95 -8.48 0.60 14.12
C GLN A 95 -7.16 -0.08 13.76
N LYS A 96 -6.42 -0.62 14.74
CA LYS A 96 -5.07 -1.16 14.52
C LYS A 96 -5.02 -2.24 13.44
N PRO A 97 -5.91 -3.26 13.43
CA PRO A 97 -5.90 -4.27 12.36
C PRO A 97 -6.12 -3.68 10.96
N TYR A 98 -7.07 -2.73 10.85
CA TYR A 98 -7.36 -1.99 9.62
C TYR A 98 -6.09 -1.29 9.12
N ILE A 99 -5.49 -0.45 9.96
CA ILE A 99 -4.40 0.43 9.50
C ILE A 99 -3.13 -0.37 9.27
N THR A 100 -2.91 -1.45 10.02
CA THR A 100 -1.78 -2.34 9.78
C THR A 100 -1.92 -3.09 8.45
N SER A 101 -3.10 -3.61 8.12
CA SER A 101 -3.30 -4.24 6.81
C SER A 101 -3.18 -3.24 5.66
N LEU A 102 -3.59 -1.98 5.88
CA LEU A 102 -3.39 -0.90 4.92
C LEU A 102 -1.91 -0.63 4.72
N TRP A 103 -1.15 -0.62 5.81
CA TRP A 103 0.29 -0.45 5.76
C TRP A 103 0.97 -1.60 5.02
N THR A 104 0.47 -2.84 5.16
CA THR A 104 0.92 -3.96 4.33
C THR A 104 0.70 -3.71 2.83
N LEU A 105 -0.45 -3.13 2.43
CA LEU A 105 -0.66 -2.74 1.03
C LEU A 105 0.38 -1.70 0.57
N MET A 106 0.67 -0.70 1.42
CA MET A 106 1.69 0.30 1.13
C MET A 106 3.04 -0.36 0.86
N HIS A 107 3.49 -1.25 1.75
CA HIS A 107 4.73 -1.99 1.56
C HIS A 107 4.76 -2.78 0.24
N LEU A 108 3.67 -3.48 -0.10
CA LEU A 108 3.58 -4.25 -1.34
C LEU A 108 3.68 -3.36 -2.59
N LEU A 109 3.07 -2.16 -2.55
CA LEU A 109 3.19 -1.14 -3.58
C LEU A 109 4.61 -0.57 -3.66
N ALA A 110 5.24 -0.30 -2.51
CA ALA A 110 6.63 0.17 -2.45
C ALA A 110 7.61 -0.86 -3.02
N LEU A 111 7.42 -2.15 -2.72
CA LEU A 111 8.15 -3.26 -3.33
C LEU A 111 7.92 -3.31 -4.85
N ALA A 112 6.68 -3.11 -5.31
CA ALA A 112 6.38 -3.10 -6.74
C ALA A 112 7.10 -1.94 -7.43
N CYS A 113 7.10 -0.73 -6.83
CA CYS A 113 7.88 0.40 -7.32
C CYS A 113 9.37 0.08 -7.40
N GLN A 114 9.94 -0.52 -6.35
CA GLN A 114 11.36 -0.91 -6.32
C GLN A 114 11.70 -1.93 -7.41
N GLN A 115 10.88 -2.97 -7.58
CA GLN A 115 11.08 -4.02 -8.58
C GLN A 115 10.94 -3.48 -10.01
N LEU A 116 9.98 -2.59 -10.21
CA LEU A 116 9.67 -1.98 -11.50
C LEU A 116 10.47 -0.70 -11.75
N ASN A 117 11.43 -0.32 -10.89
CA ASN A 117 12.15 0.96 -10.98
C ASN A 117 12.72 1.24 -12.38
N ASN A 118 13.28 0.23 -13.05
CA ASN A 118 13.81 0.36 -14.41
C ASN A 118 12.74 0.55 -15.50
N GLN A 119 11.47 0.31 -15.18
CA GLN A 119 10.31 0.43 -16.08
C GLN A 119 9.47 1.68 -15.75
N LEU A 120 9.60 2.21 -14.54
CA LEU A 120 8.90 3.41 -14.09
C LEU A 120 9.73 4.64 -14.46
N ASN A 121 9.07 5.67 -14.99
CA ASN A 121 9.76 6.91 -15.35
C ASN A 121 9.64 7.93 -14.21
N PHE A 122 10.46 7.77 -13.18
CA PHE A 122 10.46 8.69 -12.02
C PHE A 122 11.20 10.01 -12.26
N ARG A 123 11.70 10.25 -13.47
CA ARG A 123 12.45 11.45 -13.84
C ARG A 123 11.52 12.65 -13.97
N ASP A 124 11.26 13.29 -12.84
CA ASP A 124 10.72 14.64 -12.81
C ASP A 124 11.84 15.58 -12.34
N ALA A 125 12.23 16.53 -13.20
CA ALA A 125 13.37 17.42 -12.97
C ALA A 125 13.11 18.46 -11.87
N ASP A 126 11.84 18.59 -11.44
CA ASP A 126 11.38 19.50 -10.39
C ASP A 126 10.91 18.75 -9.12
N ALA A 127 11.29 17.47 -8.96
CA ALA A 127 10.72 16.59 -7.94
C ALA A 127 11.05 17.02 -6.48
N THR A 128 10.02 17.02 -5.63
CA THR A 128 10.10 17.12 -4.16
C THR A 128 10.99 16.05 -3.54
N TRP A 129 11.20 14.91 -4.22
CA TRP A 129 12.03 13.79 -3.75
C TRP A 129 13.16 13.46 -4.75
N PRO A 130 14.30 14.16 -4.67
CA PRO A 130 15.42 13.98 -5.61
C PRO A 130 15.99 12.55 -5.64
N TRP A 131 15.83 11.79 -4.55
CA TRP A 131 16.30 10.41 -4.43
C TRP A 131 15.49 9.42 -5.28
N LEU A 132 14.33 9.80 -5.81
CA LEU A 132 13.58 8.96 -6.75
C LEU A 132 14.29 8.78 -8.10
N ASP A 133 15.21 9.68 -8.47
CA ASP A 133 16.07 9.56 -9.65
C ASP A 133 17.36 8.75 -9.37
N GLU A 134 17.54 8.27 -8.13
CA GLU A 134 18.66 7.39 -7.82
C GLU A 134 18.48 6.00 -8.43
N LYS A 135 19.60 5.36 -8.80
CA LYS A 135 19.61 4.05 -9.48
C LYS A 135 18.96 2.92 -8.67
N VAL A 136 18.72 3.10 -7.38
CA VAL A 136 18.16 2.07 -6.48
C VAL A 136 17.05 2.69 -5.64
N LEU A 137 15.82 2.54 -6.09
CA LEU A 137 14.65 2.84 -5.28
C LEU A 137 14.51 1.80 -4.15
N SER A 138 14.20 2.26 -2.94
CA SER A 138 14.12 1.43 -1.73
C SER A 138 12.72 1.50 -1.14
N ALA A 139 12.09 0.33 -0.96
CA ALA A 139 10.76 0.23 -0.36
C ALA A 139 10.74 0.80 1.08
N ASN A 140 11.80 0.58 1.85
CA ASN A 140 11.94 1.11 3.21
C ASN A 140 11.98 2.64 3.25
N ASP A 141 12.67 3.27 2.29
CA ASP A 141 12.76 4.75 2.22
C ASP A 141 11.42 5.36 1.81
N ILE A 142 10.72 4.72 0.86
CA ILE A 142 9.33 5.06 0.52
C ILE A 142 8.45 4.95 1.78
N GLU A 143 8.50 3.82 2.47
CA GLU A 143 7.73 3.57 3.69
C GLU A 143 7.93 4.64 4.75
N ASN A 144 9.17 5.00 5.02
CA ASN A 144 9.49 5.94 6.07
C ASN A 144 9.04 7.37 5.71
N VAL A 145 9.15 7.78 4.45
CA VAL A 145 8.66 9.10 3.99
C VAL A 145 7.14 9.16 3.97
N VAL A 146 6.46 8.15 3.41
CA VAL A 146 4.99 8.07 3.40
C VAL A 146 4.45 8.10 4.84
N ALA A 147 5.08 7.37 5.77
CA ALA A 147 4.65 7.35 7.16
C ALA A 147 4.76 8.73 7.82
N ARG A 148 5.84 9.45 7.53
CA ARG A 148 6.05 10.82 8.01
C ARG A 148 4.99 11.77 7.46
N GLU A 149 4.71 11.73 6.17
CA GLU A 149 3.70 12.58 5.52
C GLU A 149 2.29 12.31 6.06
N LEU A 150 1.97 11.06 6.37
CA LEU A 150 0.68 10.68 6.94
C LEU A 150 0.59 10.90 8.45
N SER A 151 1.69 11.17 9.15
CA SER A 151 1.75 11.16 10.63
C SER A 151 0.86 12.23 11.27
N ASP A 152 0.76 13.40 10.64
CA ASP A 152 -0.03 14.53 11.11
C ASP A 152 -1.47 14.55 10.56
N LEU A 153 -1.80 13.62 9.65
CA LEU A 153 -3.10 13.56 9.02
C LEU A 153 -4.10 12.73 9.85
N PRO A 154 -5.39 13.06 9.78
CA PRO A 154 -6.43 12.26 10.44
C PRO A 154 -6.45 10.84 9.88
N LEU A 155 -6.53 9.87 10.79
CA LEU A 155 -6.73 8.46 10.44
C LEU A 155 -8.09 8.29 9.73
N PRO A 156 -8.25 7.24 8.89
CA PRO A 156 -9.53 6.90 8.29
C PRO A 156 -10.62 6.68 9.35
N ASP A 157 -11.71 7.43 9.25
CA ASP A 157 -12.87 7.28 10.13
C ASP A 157 -13.66 5.99 9.85
N GLU A 158 -13.66 5.55 8.58
CA GLU A 158 -14.45 4.40 8.13
C GLU A 158 -13.74 3.06 8.40
N GLN A 159 -14.31 2.27 9.32
CA GLN A 159 -13.92 0.88 9.56
C GLN A 159 -14.58 -0.09 8.55
N ASN A 160 -14.55 0.23 7.25
CA ASN A 160 -15.16 -0.60 6.20
C ASN A 160 -14.68 -2.06 6.24
N TRP A 161 -13.48 -2.29 6.78
CA TRP A 161 -12.87 -3.61 6.95
C TRP A 161 -13.62 -4.55 7.88
N ASN A 162 -14.24 -4.06 8.97
CA ASN A 162 -15.02 -4.94 9.86
C ASN A 162 -16.21 -5.56 9.12
N ARG A 163 -16.82 -4.83 8.18
CA ARG A 163 -17.85 -5.38 7.30
C ARG A 163 -17.28 -6.39 6.31
N LEU A 164 -16.05 -6.19 5.82
CA LEU A 164 -15.40 -7.08 4.86
C LEU A 164 -14.91 -8.38 5.50
N LEU A 165 -14.43 -8.34 6.75
CA LEU A 165 -13.88 -9.48 7.47
C LEU A 165 -14.94 -10.30 8.22
N ASN A 166 -16.05 -9.68 8.65
CA ASN A 166 -17.09 -10.35 9.44
C ASN A 166 -18.28 -10.84 8.59
N ARG A 167 -18.18 -10.78 7.26
CA ARG A 167 -19.13 -11.45 6.35
C ARG A 167 -18.72 -12.92 6.21
N THR A 168 -18.99 -13.70 7.25
CA THR A 168 -19.09 -15.17 7.16
C THR A 168 -20.43 -15.57 6.60
#